data_AF-A0A4U7E5D6-F1
#
_entry.id   AF-A0A4U7E5D6-F1
#
_cell.length_a   1.000
_cell.length_b   1.000
_cell.length_c   1.000
_cell.angle_alpha   90.00
_cell.angle_beta   90.00
_cell.angle_gamma   90.00
#
_symmetry.space_group_name_H-M   'P 1'
#
loop_
_entity.id
_entity.type
_entity.pdbx_description
1 polymer ?
#
loop_
_entity_poly.entity_id
_entity_poly.type
_entity_poly.pdbx_seq_one_letter_code
_entity_poly.pdbx_strand_id
1 'polypeptide(L)'
;FPDEGHIPQADDDLPEGVSQEDIPISPKYFAGFRSLGSEVSTEKTTEEPAWLQNLEDTTERAGRAQDKEDLMERLRDLGYM
;
A
#
# COMPACT_ATOMS: atom_id res chain seq x y z
N PHE A 1 14.06 15.80 17.56
CA PHE A 1 13.62 14.52 16.97
C PHE A 1 13.73 13.47 18.07
N PRO A 2 12.68 12.68 18.35
CA PRO A 2 12.69 11.77 19.50
C PRO A 2 13.79 10.71 19.38
N ASP A 3 14.29 10.26 20.53
CA ASP A 3 15.45 9.34 20.65
C ASP A 3 15.13 7.91 20.18
N GLU A 4 13.85 7.56 20.07
CA GLU A 4 13.31 6.39 19.39
C GLU A 4 12.41 6.89 18.26
N GLY A 5 12.59 6.37 17.04
CA GLY A 5 11.81 6.82 15.88
C GLY A 5 10.31 6.63 16.12
N HIS A 6 9.52 7.70 15.96
CA HIS A 6 8.04 7.62 16.00
C HIS A 6 7.53 7.16 14.64
N ILE A 7 6.68 6.13 14.63
CA ILE A 7 5.96 5.67 13.44
C ILE A 7 4.52 6.20 13.59
N PRO A 8 4.04 7.05 12.66
CA PRO A 8 2.66 7.52 12.67
C PRO A 8 1.66 6.37 12.73
N GLN A 9 0.64 6.49 13.56
CA GLN A 9 -0.43 5.49 13.68
C GLN A 9 -1.65 5.79 12.81
N ALA A 10 -1.77 7.02 12.31
CA ALA A 10 -2.87 7.50 11.47
C ALA A 10 -2.44 8.73 10.64
N ASP A 11 -3.36 9.28 9.87
CA ASP A 11 -3.16 10.52 9.09
C ASP A 11 -3.09 11.78 9.94
N ASP A 12 -3.61 11.76 11.17
CA ASP A 12 -3.53 12.86 12.15
C ASP A 12 -2.34 12.72 13.13
N ASP A 13 -1.59 11.62 13.08
CA ASP A 13 -0.39 11.35 13.89
C ASP A 13 0.91 11.67 13.12
N LEU A 14 0.86 12.72 12.29
CA LEU A 14 2.00 13.24 11.56
C LEU A 14 2.77 14.29 12.41
N PRO A 15 4.07 14.52 12.13
CA PRO A 15 4.84 15.54 12.81
C PRO A 15 4.17 16.93 12.73
N GLU A 16 4.37 17.74 13.78
CA GLU A 16 3.80 19.09 13.82
C GLU A 16 4.19 19.91 12.59
N GLY A 17 3.19 20.51 11.94
CA GLY A 17 3.37 21.32 10.74
C GLY A 17 3.53 20.53 9.44
N VAL A 18 3.35 19.20 9.47
CA VAL A 18 3.31 18.34 8.28
C VAL A 18 1.89 17.82 8.10
N SER A 19 1.30 18.04 6.92
CA SER A 19 0.03 17.42 6.54
C SER A 19 0.22 16.28 5.54
N GLN A 20 -0.84 15.53 5.27
CA GLN A 20 -0.80 14.45 4.29
C GLN A 20 -0.41 14.96 2.89
N GLU A 21 -0.85 16.17 2.53
CA GLU A 21 -0.57 16.81 1.24
C GLU A 21 0.91 17.14 1.04
N ASP A 22 1.68 17.28 2.12
CA ASP A 22 3.12 17.53 2.09
C ASP A 22 3.92 16.25 1.75
N ILE A 23 3.29 15.08 1.81
CA ILE A 23 3.94 13.78 1.58
C ILE A 23 3.69 13.34 0.13
N PRO A 24 4.73 13.18 -0.71
CA PRO A 24 4.58 12.93 -2.15
C PRO A 24 4.27 11.46 -2.46
N ILE A 25 3.26 10.90 -1.79
CA ILE A 25 2.71 9.55 -2.04
C ILE A 25 1.20 9.65 -2.26
N SER A 26 0.59 8.59 -2.78
CA SER A 26 -0.86 8.56 -2.95
C SER A 26 -1.59 8.56 -1.59
N PRO A 27 -2.63 9.38 -1.40
CA PRO A 27 -3.48 9.33 -0.20
C PRO A 27 -4.11 7.96 0.05
N LYS A 28 -4.24 7.13 -0.99
CA LYS A 28 -4.76 5.76 -0.87
C LYS A 28 -3.94 4.88 0.08
N TYR A 29 -2.65 5.15 0.27
CA TYR A 29 -1.85 4.41 1.24
C TYR A 29 -2.27 4.68 2.69
N PHE A 30 -2.76 5.88 3.00
CA PHE A 30 -3.35 6.18 4.30
C PHE A 30 -4.73 5.53 4.44
N ALA A 31 -5.48 5.47 3.34
CA ALA A 31 -6.80 4.86 3.29
C ALA A 31 -6.78 3.31 3.20
N GLY A 32 -5.65 2.67 3.52
CA GLY A 32 -5.52 1.22 3.66
C GLY A 32 -5.41 0.40 2.38
N PHE A 33 -5.05 1.02 1.26
CA PHE A 33 -4.60 0.29 0.08
C PHE A 33 -3.14 -0.12 0.23
N ARG A 34 -2.84 -1.42 0.20
CA ARG A 34 -1.46 -1.92 0.28
C ARG A 34 -0.66 -1.77 -1.02
N SER A 35 -1.32 -1.86 -2.18
CA SER A 35 -0.65 -1.83 -3.49
C SER A 35 -1.55 -1.18 -4.54
N LEU A 36 -1.00 -0.28 -5.37
CA LEU A 36 -1.77 0.58 -6.29
C LEU A 36 -1.57 0.31 -7.79
N GLY A 37 -2.67 0.04 -8.50
CA GLY A 37 -2.69 -0.25 -9.93
C GLY A 37 -3.62 0.65 -10.72
N SER A 38 -4.31 0.05 -11.67
CA SER A 38 -5.43 0.73 -12.31
C SER A 38 -6.56 0.94 -11.30
N GLU A 39 -7.30 2.02 -11.45
CA GLU A 39 -8.40 2.38 -10.56
C GLU A 39 -9.46 1.28 -10.44
N VAL A 40 -9.76 0.59 -11.53
CA VAL A 40 -10.78 -0.47 -11.60
C VAL A 40 -10.30 -1.85 -11.14
N SER A 41 -9.00 -2.01 -10.91
CA SER A 41 -8.39 -3.31 -10.60
C SER A 41 -7.60 -3.29 -9.29
N THR A 42 -7.92 -2.32 -8.42
CA THR A 42 -7.26 -2.09 -7.15
C THR A 42 -8.31 -1.90 -6.07
N GLU A 43 -8.23 -2.73 -5.03
CA GLU A 43 -9.16 -2.74 -3.92
C GLU A 43 -8.43 -2.42 -2.61
N LYS A 44 -9.19 -1.85 -1.66
CA LYS A 44 -8.75 -1.60 -0.29
C LYS A 44 -8.73 -2.92 0.46
N THR A 45 -7.65 -3.21 1.18
CA THR A 45 -7.45 -4.48 1.89
C THR A 45 -7.80 -4.42 3.37
N THR A 46 -7.67 -3.24 3.99
CA THR A 46 -7.98 -2.99 5.41
C THR A 46 -8.26 -1.51 5.63
N GLU A 47 -8.72 -1.13 6.81
CA GLU A 47 -8.89 0.26 7.24
C GLU A 47 -7.58 0.90 7.73
N GLU A 48 -6.57 0.09 8.05
CA GLU A 48 -5.29 0.57 8.57
C GLU A 48 -4.38 1.12 7.46
N PRO A 49 -3.62 2.21 7.72
CA PRO A 49 -2.63 2.71 6.79
C PRO A 49 -1.63 1.64 6.35
N ALA A 50 -1.16 1.74 5.11
CA ALA A 50 -0.37 0.71 4.43
C ALA A 50 0.88 0.26 5.21
N TRP A 51 1.50 1.16 5.99
CA TRP A 51 2.71 0.87 6.77
C TRP A 51 2.45 0.18 8.12
N LEU A 52 1.19 0.10 8.58
CA LEU A 52 0.81 -0.62 9.79
C LEU A 52 0.23 -2.01 9.50
N GLN A 53 -0.09 -2.29 8.24
CA GLN A 53 -0.67 -3.58 7.85
C GLN A 53 0.31 -4.73 8.10
N ASN A 54 -0.23 -5.91 8.42
CA ASN A 54 0.58 -7.11 8.67
C ASN A 54 1.29 -7.59 7.39
N LEU A 55 2.59 -7.28 7.27
CA LEU A 55 3.40 -7.63 6.11
C LEU A 55 3.77 -9.11 6.04
N GLU A 56 3.83 -9.79 7.19
CA GLU A 56 4.30 -11.18 7.31
C GLU A 56 3.22 -12.18 6.87
N ASP A 57 1.97 -11.92 7.27
CA ASP A 57 0.85 -12.86 7.05
C ASP A 57 -0.01 -12.50 5.84
N THR A 58 0.28 -11.41 5.13
CA THR A 58 -0.49 -11.03 3.94
C THR A 58 0.40 -10.77 2.73
N THR A 59 -0.11 -10.97 1.52
CA THR A 59 0.63 -10.69 0.28
C THR A 59 0.54 -9.22 -0.12
N GLU A 60 1.64 -8.62 -0.58
CA GLU A 60 1.70 -7.19 -0.94
C GLU A 60 0.62 -6.79 -1.96
N ARG A 61 0.34 -7.68 -2.93
CA ARG A 61 -0.56 -7.42 -4.05
C ARG A 61 -1.96 -8.03 -3.86
N ALA A 62 -2.35 -8.40 -2.64
CA ALA A 62 -3.65 -9.03 -2.36
C ALA A 62 -4.87 -8.22 -2.89
N GLY A 63 -4.79 -6.88 -2.84
CA GLY A 63 -5.83 -5.99 -3.36
C GLY A 63 -5.82 -5.77 -4.88
N ARG A 64 -4.99 -6.50 -5.64
CA ARG A 64 -5.01 -6.44 -7.12
C ARG A 64 -5.97 -7.48 -7.68
N ALA A 65 -6.37 -7.30 -8.94
CA ALA A 65 -7.00 -8.33 -9.74
C ALA A 65 -6.08 -9.58 -9.83
N GLN A 66 -6.32 -10.57 -8.97
CA GLN A 66 -5.45 -11.75 -8.83
C GLN A 66 -5.46 -12.61 -10.09
N ASP A 67 -6.61 -12.76 -10.73
CA ASP A 67 -6.77 -13.45 -12.01
C ASP A 67 -5.81 -12.90 -13.09
N LYS A 68 -5.66 -11.58 -13.14
CA LYS A 68 -4.71 -10.91 -14.02
C LYS A 68 -3.26 -11.16 -13.57
N GLU A 69 -2.95 -11.05 -12.29
CA GLU A 69 -1.58 -11.24 -11.79
C GLU A 69 -1.10 -12.69 -12.06
N ASP A 70 -1.95 -13.69 -11.82
CA ASP A 70 -1.69 -15.11 -12.11
C ASP A 70 -1.43 -15.35 -13.61
N LEU A 71 -2.23 -14.73 -14.48
CA LEU A 71 -2.01 -14.81 -15.93
C LEU A 71 -0.69 -14.17 -16.33
N MET A 72 -0.38 -12.99 -15.79
CA MET A 72 0.86 -12.26 -16.10
C MET A 72 2.10 -12.98 -15.58
N GLU A 73 2.00 -13.70 -14.46
CA GLU A 73 3.06 -14.58 -13.96
C GLU A 73 3.35 -15.72 -14.95
N ARG A 74 2.31 -16.43 -15.41
CA ARG A 74 2.48 -17.49 -16.42
C ARG A 74 3.12 -16.97 -17.72
N LEU A 75 2.77 -15.76 -18.15
CA LEU A 75 3.38 -15.15 -19.34
C LEU A 75 4.87 -14.85 -19.13
N ARG A 76 5.27 -14.42 -17.92
CA ARG A 76 6.70 -14.25 -17.56
C ARG A 76 7.44 -15.58 -17.55
N ASP A 77 6.85 -16.64 -17.01
CA ASP A 77 7.46 -17.98 -16.99
C ASP A 77 7.73 -18.52 -18.40
N LEU A 78 6.91 -18.12 -19.37
CA LEU A 78 7.06 -18.45 -20.78
C LEU A 78 7.99 -17.48 -21.56
N GLY A 79 8.51 -16.43 -20.92
CA GLY A 79 9.47 -15.49 -21.50
C GLY A 79 8.86 -14.37 -22.36
N TYR A 80 7.59 -14.02 -22.14
CA TYR A 80 6.91 -12.95 -22.90
C TYR A 80 7.07 -11.54 -22.30
N MET A 81 7.76 -11.40 -21.16
CA MET A 81 8.16 -10.15 -20.50
C MET A 81 9.49 -10.35 -19.78
#